data_AF-A0A376L6N8-F1
#
_entry.id   AF-A0A376L6N8-F1
#
_cell.length_a   1.000
_cell.length_b   1.000
_cell.length_c   1.000
_cell.angle_alpha   90.00
_cell.angle_beta   90.00
_cell.angle_gamma   90.00
#
_symmetry.space_group_name_H-M   'P 1'
#
loop_
_entity.id
_entity.type
_entity.pdbx_description
1 polymer ?
#
loop_
_entity_poly.entity_id
_entity_poly.type
_entity_poly.pdbx_seq_one_letter_code
_entity_poly.pdbx_strand_id
1 'polypeptide(L)'
;MKDLLKFLKAQTKTEEFDAIKIALASPDMIRSWSFGEVKKPETINYRTFKPERDGLFCARIFGPVKDYECLCGKYKRLKHRGVICEKCGVEVTQTKVRRERMGHIELASPTAHIWFLKSLPSRIGLLLDMPLRDIERVLYFESYVVIEGGMTNLERQQILTEEQYLDALEEFGDEFDAKMGAEAIQALLKSMDLEQECEQLREELNETNSETKRKKLTKRIKLLEAFVQSGNKPEWMILTVLPVLPPDLRPLVPLDGGRFATSDLNDLYRRVINRNNRLKRLLDLAAPDIIVRNEKRMLQEAVDALLDNGRRGRAITGSNKRPLKSLADMIKGKQGRFRQNLLGKRVDYSGRSVITVGPYLRLHQCGLPKKMALELFKPFIYGKLELRGLATTIKAAKKMVEREEAVVWDILDEVIREHPVLLNRAPTLHRLGIQAFEPVLIEGKAIQLHPLVCAAYNADFDGDQMAVHVPLTLEAQLEARALMMSTNNILSPANGEPIIVPSQDVVLGLYYMTRDCVNAKGEGMVLTGPERSRTSVSLWSGFSACAR
;
A
#
# COMPACT_ATOMS: atom_id res chain seq x y z
N MET A 1 15.40 18.34 -33.62
CA MET A 1 14.22 18.89 -32.90
C MET A 1 13.06 17.89 -32.79
N LYS A 2 12.66 17.17 -33.86
CA LYS A 2 11.57 16.17 -33.79
C LYS A 2 11.87 15.00 -32.85
N ASP A 3 13.12 14.53 -32.77
CA ASP A 3 13.49 13.45 -31.83
C ASP A 3 13.54 13.91 -30.37
N LEU A 4 13.95 15.16 -30.12
CA LEU A 4 13.88 15.78 -28.78
C LEU A 4 12.43 15.96 -28.31
N LEU A 5 11.53 16.33 -29.23
CA LEU A 5 10.09 16.41 -28.99
C LEU A 5 9.45 15.04 -28.75
N LYS A 6 9.92 13.98 -29.42
CA LYS A 6 9.53 12.59 -29.12
C LYS A 6 9.97 12.18 -27.72
N PHE A 7 11.21 12.50 -27.33
CA PHE A 7 11.74 12.21 -25.99
C PHE A 7 10.99 12.96 -24.88
N LEU A 8 10.61 14.22 -25.12
CA LEU A 8 9.81 15.02 -24.19
C LEU A 8 8.34 14.54 -24.10
N LYS A 9 7.74 14.13 -25.23
CA LYS A 9 6.39 13.52 -25.24
C LYS A 9 6.36 12.16 -24.55
N ALA A 10 7.44 11.38 -24.59
CA ALA A 10 7.53 10.11 -23.87
C ALA A 10 7.57 10.30 -22.35
N GLN A 11 8.14 11.40 -21.85
CA GLN A 11 8.22 11.68 -20.40
C GLN A 11 6.92 12.18 -19.76
N THR A 12 5.88 12.47 -20.54
CA THR A 12 4.63 13.10 -20.03
C THR A 12 3.35 12.32 -20.29
N LYS A 13 3.42 11.15 -20.96
CA LYS A 13 2.26 10.25 -20.98
C LYS A 13 2.27 9.42 -19.71
N THR A 14 1.38 9.72 -18.79
CA THR A 14 0.81 8.70 -17.91
C THR A 14 0.18 7.69 -18.87
N GLU A 15 0.89 6.60 -19.17
CA GLU A 15 0.31 5.53 -19.98
C GLU A 15 -0.78 4.89 -19.13
N GLU A 16 -2.04 5.15 -19.50
CA GLU A 16 -3.17 4.35 -19.03
C GLU A 16 -2.93 2.91 -19.49
N PHE A 17 -3.04 1.98 -18.56
CA PHE A 17 -2.84 0.56 -18.81
C PHE A 17 -4.09 -0.20 -18.36
N ASP A 18 -4.50 -1.18 -19.16
CA ASP A 18 -5.67 -2.01 -18.87
C ASP A 18 -5.31 -3.30 -18.11
N ALA A 19 -4.03 -3.70 -18.17
CA ALA A 19 -3.55 -4.96 -17.61
C ALA A 19 -2.23 -4.80 -16.85
N ILE A 20 -2.07 -5.59 -15.79
CA ILE A 20 -0.82 -5.71 -15.02
C ILE A 20 -0.31 -7.14 -15.18
N LYS A 21 0.96 -7.28 -15.57
CA LYS A 21 1.66 -8.57 -15.64
C LYS A 21 2.72 -8.65 -14.54
N ILE A 22 2.88 -9.83 -13.95
CA ILE A 22 3.98 -10.16 -13.02
C ILE A 22 4.81 -11.30 -13.60
N ALA A 23 6.14 -11.19 -13.51
CA ALA A 23 7.09 -12.18 -13.99
C ALA A 23 8.35 -12.18 -13.10
N LEU A 24 9.23 -13.17 -13.28
CA LEU A 24 10.54 -13.16 -12.64
C LEU A 24 11.43 -12.12 -13.33
N ALA A 25 12.21 -11.39 -12.53
CA ALA A 25 13.15 -10.41 -13.05
C ALA A 25 14.49 -11.08 -13.34
N SER A 26 14.93 -11.04 -14.60
CA SER A 26 16.27 -11.49 -14.95
C SER A 26 17.34 -10.53 -14.37
N PRO A 27 18.58 -11.00 -14.14
CA PRO A 27 19.68 -10.13 -13.70
C PRO A 27 19.87 -8.90 -14.61
N ASP A 28 19.74 -9.08 -15.93
CA ASP A 28 19.87 -8.01 -16.91
C ASP A 28 18.69 -7.03 -16.84
N MET A 29 17.48 -7.53 -16.59
CA MET A 29 16.31 -6.69 -16.36
C MET A 29 16.49 -5.84 -15.09
N ILE A 30 17.02 -6.41 -14.01
CA ILE A 30 17.32 -5.66 -12.78
C ILE A 30 18.35 -4.55 -13.04
N ARG A 31 19.38 -4.82 -13.85
CA ARG A 31 20.36 -3.81 -14.28
C ARG A 31 19.71 -2.71 -15.12
N SER A 32 18.77 -3.06 -16.00
CA SER A 32 18.07 -2.10 -16.85
C SER A 32 17.22 -1.08 -16.07
N TRP A 33 16.68 -1.47 -14.91
CA TRP A 33 15.95 -0.57 -14.00
C TRP A 33 16.88 0.34 -13.20
N SER A 34 18.15 -0.02 -13.11
CA SER A 34 19.09 0.63 -12.22
C SER A 34 19.75 1.84 -12.86
N PHE A 35 19.84 2.92 -12.09
CA PHE A 35 20.59 4.12 -12.44
C PHE A 35 22.04 4.10 -11.93
N GLY A 36 22.45 3.03 -11.24
CA GLY A 36 23.81 2.86 -10.75
C GLY A 36 23.95 1.84 -9.62
N GLU A 37 25.16 1.32 -9.48
CA GLU A 37 25.53 0.35 -8.45
C GLU A 37 25.81 1.04 -7.11
N VAL A 38 25.22 0.53 -6.03
CA VAL A 38 25.50 0.96 -4.65
C VAL A 38 26.66 0.15 -4.10
N LYS A 39 27.81 0.79 -3.93
CA LYS A 39 29.05 0.13 -3.48
C LYS A 39 29.29 0.28 -1.99
N LYS A 40 28.90 1.41 -1.39
CA LYS A 40 29.18 1.72 0.01
C LYS A 40 27.93 1.59 0.88
N PRO A 41 28.08 1.14 2.15
CA PRO A 41 26.99 1.08 3.12
C PRO A 41 26.64 2.47 3.71
N GLU A 42 27.46 3.48 3.42
CA GLU A 42 27.32 4.83 3.97
C GLU A 42 26.01 5.48 3.47
N THR A 43 25.39 6.30 4.33
CA THR A 43 24.12 6.97 4.02
C THR A 43 24.35 8.45 3.74
N ILE A 44 24.59 9.23 4.79
CA ILE A 44 24.87 10.66 4.75
C ILE A 44 26.13 10.96 5.55
N ASN A 45 26.78 12.06 5.19
CA ASN A 45 27.90 12.59 5.94
C ASN A 45 27.42 13.17 7.28
N TYR A 46 28.03 12.77 8.38
CA TYR A 46 27.62 13.19 9.73
C TYR A 46 27.81 14.69 10.02
N ARG A 47 28.72 15.38 9.32
CA ARG A 47 28.96 16.83 9.50
C ARG A 47 28.11 17.68 8.57
N THR A 48 28.04 17.30 7.30
CA THR A 48 27.40 18.12 6.26
C THR A 48 25.97 17.71 5.95
N PHE A 49 25.52 16.55 6.45
CA PHE A 49 24.25 15.90 6.13
C PHE A 49 24.00 15.68 4.63
N LYS A 50 25.05 15.80 3.81
CA LYS A 50 25.00 15.52 2.38
C LYS A 50 25.08 14.01 2.14
N PRO A 51 24.38 13.47 1.14
CA PRO A 51 24.51 12.08 0.77
C PRO A 51 25.93 11.71 0.36
N GLU A 52 26.39 10.55 0.81
CA GLU A 52 27.71 10.04 0.46
C GLU A 52 27.76 9.49 -0.98
N ARG A 53 28.94 9.55 -1.59
CA ARG A 53 29.17 9.04 -2.95
C ARG A 53 29.12 7.51 -2.94
N ASP A 54 28.36 6.94 -3.88
CA ASP A 54 28.13 5.50 -4.04
C ASP A 54 27.50 4.80 -2.82
N GLY A 55 26.96 5.60 -1.90
CA GLY A 55 26.20 5.14 -0.75
C GLY A 55 24.71 4.94 -1.03
N LEU A 56 23.98 4.50 -0.01
CA LEU A 56 22.54 4.20 -0.09
C LEU A 56 21.66 5.41 -0.41
N PHE A 57 22.15 6.64 -0.25
CA PHE A 57 21.39 7.86 -0.56
C PHE A 57 22.01 8.68 -1.71
N CYS A 58 22.98 8.10 -2.41
CA CYS A 58 23.81 8.79 -3.40
C CYS A 58 23.00 9.61 -4.40
N ALA A 59 23.31 10.90 -4.52
CA ALA A 59 22.61 11.80 -5.43
C ALA A 59 22.91 11.50 -6.91
N ARG A 60 24.05 10.86 -7.22
CA ARG A 60 24.38 10.45 -8.59
C ARG A 60 23.45 9.35 -9.09
N ILE A 61 23.17 8.36 -8.25
CA ILE A 61 22.34 7.20 -8.58
C ILE A 61 20.86 7.58 -8.54
N PHE A 62 20.41 8.15 -7.42
CA PHE A 62 18.99 8.35 -7.16
C PHE A 62 18.46 9.73 -7.61
N GLY A 63 19.33 10.69 -7.89
CA GLY A 63 18.94 12.05 -8.30
C GLY A 63 19.17 13.14 -7.22
N PRO A 64 18.89 14.40 -7.54
CA PRO A 64 19.26 15.55 -6.70
C PRO A 64 18.40 15.68 -5.44
N VAL A 65 18.99 16.22 -4.36
CA VAL A 65 18.28 16.43 -3.07
C VAL A 65 17.35 17.66 -3.13
N LYS A 66 17.72 18.66 -3.94
CA LYS A 66 16.95 19.89 -4.15
C LYS A 66 16.54 20.02 -5.61
N ASP A 67 15.37 20.58 -5.84
CA ASP A 67 14.83 20.75 -7.19
C ASP A 67 15.75 21.63 -8.05
N TYR A 68 16.14 21.09 -9.21
CA TYR A 68 16.98 21.77 -10.20
C TYR A 68 18.30 22.33 -9.63
N GLU A 69 18.89 21.62 -8.66
CA GLU A 69 20.21 21.94 -8.08
C GLU A 69 21.06 20.66 -7.94
N CYS A 70 22.30 20.72 -8.44
CA CYS A 70 23.25 19.63 -8.26
C CYS A 70 23.83 19.62 -6.82
N LEU A 71 24.34 18.48 -6.35
CA LEU A 71 24.80 18.31 -4.96
C LEU A 71 25.93 19.27 -4.54
N CYS A 72 26.83 19.62 -5.46
CA CYS A 72 27.93 20.56 -5.20
C CYS A 72 27.52 22.04 -5.31
N GLY A 73 26.35 22.34 -5.87
CA GLY A 73 25.87 23.70 -6.09
C GLY A 73 26.49 24.45 -7.28
N LYS A 74 27.32 23.82 -8.12
CA LYS A 74 27.88 24.42 -9.36
C LYS A 74 26.75 24.84 -10.32
N TYR A 75 25.85 23.91 -10.60
CA TYR A 75 24.66 24.14 -11.43
C TYR A 75 23.43 24.29 -10.55
N LYS A 76 22.76 25.44 -10.70
CA LYS A 76 21.52 25.82 -10.00
C LYS A 76 20.54 26.44 -10.98
N ARG A 77 19.25 26.39 -10.62
CA ARG A 77 18.11 26.97 -11.36
C ARG A 77 17.73 26.16 -12.61
N LEU A 78 16.53 26.44 -13.11
CA LEU A 78 15.88 25.73 -14.22
C LEU A 78 16.69 25.69 -15.53
N LYS A 79 17.54 26.70 -15.78
CA LYS A 79 18.32 26.84 -17.02
C LYS A 79 19.26 25.65 -17.31
N HIS A 80 19.69 24.91 -16.29
CA HIS A 80 20.59 23.77 -16.43
C HIS A 80 19.86 22.43 -16.35
N ARG A 81 18.53 22.41 -16.56
CA ARG A 81 17.73 21.18 -16.52
C ARG A 81 18.31 20.14 -17.49
N GLY A 82 18.51 18.92 -16.99
CA GLY A 82 19.04 17.78 -17.76
C GLY A 82 20.58 17.78 -17.92
N VAL A 83 21.28 18.81 -17.43
CA VAL A 83 22.75 18.82 -17.45
C VAL A 83 23.29 17.93 -16.32
N ILE A 84 24.23 17.04 -16.64
CA ILE A 84 24.96 16.24 -15.66
C ILE A 84 26.18 17.03 -15.19
N CYS A 85 26.31 17.21 -13.87
CA CYS A 85 27.41 18.00 -13.33
C CYS A 85 28.76 17.27 -13.41
N GLU A 86 29.78 17.85 -14.05
CA GLU A 86 31.13 17.23 -14.12
C GLU A 86 31.76 16.95 -12.74
N LYS A 87 31.49 17.80 -11.74
CA LYS A 87 32.13 17.69 -10.41
C LYS A 87 31.53 16.58 -9.54
N CYS A 88 30.21 16.39 -9.59
CA CYS A 88 29.50 15.46 -8.70
C CYS A 88 28.76 14.34 -9.42
N GLY A 89 28.65 14.39 -10.75
CA GLY A 89 27.91 13.43 -11.57
C GLY A 89 26.39 13.48 -11.37
N VAL A 90 25.86 14.47 -10.66
CA VAL A 90 24.42 14.60 -10.40
C VAL A 90 23.75 15.32 -11.55
N GLU A 91 22.70 14.71 -12.08
CA GLU A 91 21.80 15.29 -13.06
C GLU A 91 20.88 16.34 -12.42
N VAL A 92 20.74 17.50 -13.07
CA VAL A 92 19.88 18.59 -12.60
C VAL A 92 18.43 18.35 -13.03
N THR A 93 17.66 17.73 -12.15
CA THR A 93 16.22 17.42 -12.33
C THR A 93 15.41 17.78 -11.08
N GLN A 94 14.12 17.45 -11.07
CA GLN A 94 13.29 17.52 -9.86
C GLN A 94 13.72 16.45 -8.85
N THR A 95 13.54 16.70 -7.56
CA THR A 95 13.79 15.75 -6.46
C THR A 95 12.85 14.56 -6.54
N LYS A 96 11.66 14.69 -7.15
CA LYS A 96 10.66 13.61 -7.31
C LYS A 96 11.26 12.31 -7.88
N VAL A 97 12.26 12.42 -8.76
CA VAL A 97 12.93 11.24 -9.36
C VAL A 97 13.59 10.34 -8.31
N ARG A 98 13.94 10.86 -7.12
CA ARG A 98 14.50 10.08 -5.99
C ARG A 98 13.52 9.07 -5.40
N ARG A 99 12.24 9.19 -5.71
CA ARG A 99 11.20 8.21 -5.35
C ARG A 99 11.03 7.11 -6.40
N GLU A 100 11.50 7.36 -7.63
CA GLU A 100 11.26 6.50 -8.79
C GLU A 100 12.53 5.71 -9.21
N ARG A 101 13.71 6.33 -9.15
CA ARG A 101 14.98 5.71 -9.59
C ARG A 101 15.44 4.60 -8.66
N MET A 102 15.68 3.40 -9.20
CA MET A 102 16.22 2.27 -8.46
C MET A 102 17.75 2.20 -8.56
N GLY A 103 18.37 1.60 -7.55
CA GLY A 103 19.78 1.20 -7.57
C GLY A 103 19.90 -0.32 -7.68
N HIS A 104 21.11 -0.85 -7.79
CA HIS A 104 21.37 -2.28 -7.65
C HIS A 104 22.66 -2.54 -6.87
N ILE A 105 22.82 -3.78 -6.41
CA ILE A 105 24.04 -4.30 -5.80
C ILE A 105 24.43 -5.56 -6.59
N GLU A 106 25.65 -5.59 -7.11
CA GLU A 106 26.25 -6.80 -7.69
C GLU A 106 26.76 -7.71 -6.56
N LEU A 107 26.14 -8.87 -6.42
CA LEU A 107 26.49 -9.84 -5.39
C LEU A 107 27.76 -10.60 -5.81
N ALA A 108 28.68 -10.79 -4.87
CA ALA A 108 29.94 -11.49 -5.10
C ALA A 108 29.76 -13.00 -5.28
N SER A 109 28.68 -13.55 -4.71
CA SER A 109 28.23 -14.92 -4.85
C SER A 109 26.73 -14.89 -5.13
N PRO A 110 26.21 -15.75 -6.02
CA PRO A 110 24.78 -15.96 -6.17
C PRO A 110 24.11 -16.23 -4.82
N THR A 111 22.88 -15.76 -4.63
CA THR A 111 22.08 -16.00 -3.41
C THR A 111 20.69 -16.48 -3.77
N ALA A 112 20.18 -17.53 -3.11
CA ALA A 112 18.84 -18.04 -3.38
C ALA A 112 17.78 -17.05 -2.88
N HIS A 113 16.73 -16.84 -3.68
CA HIS A 113 15.62 -16.00 -3.24
C HIS A 113 14.71 -16.76 -2.25
N ILE A 114 14.63 -16.27 -1.00
CA ILE A 114 13.95 -16.97 0.11
C ILE A 114 12.50 -17.37 -0.19
N TRP A 115 11.73 -16.57 -0.96
CA TRP A 115 10.35 -16.93 -1.28
C TRP A 115 10.23 -18.19 -2.13
N PHE A 116 11.12 -18.44 -3.09
CA PHE A 116 11.03 -19.63 -3.94
C PHE A 116 11.56 -20.87 -3.22
N LEU A 117 12.46 -20.67 -2.25
CA LEU A 117 12.99 -21.73 -1.39
C LEU A 117 12.00 -22.15 -0.28
N LYS A 118 11.56 -21.20 0.56
CA LYS A 118 10.80 -21.44 1.80
C LYS A 118 9.29 -21.19 1.68
N SER A 119 8.76 -20.90 0.48
CA SER A 119 7.31 -21.01 0.27
C SER A 119 6.88 -22.46 0.33
N LEU A 120 5.69 -22.73 0.85
CA LEU A 120 5.09 -24.05 0.85
C LEU A 120 3.99 -24.06 -0.23
N PRO A 121 4.09 -24.91 -1.26
CA PRO A 121 5.22 -25.78 -1.60
C PRO A 121 6.47 -25.01 -2.09
N SER A 122 7.66 -25.56 -1.86
CA SER A 122 8.92 -24.98 -2.35
C SER A 122 8.96 -25.09 -3.86
N ARG A 123 9.21 -23.97 -4.55
CA ARG A 123 9.26 -23.98 -6.02
C ARG A 123 10.55 -24.61 -6.50
N ILE A 124 11.68 -24.28 -5.88
CA ILE A 124 12.98 -24.87 -6.21
C ILE A 124 12.96 -26.37 -5.88
N GLY A 125 12.41 -26.76 -4.72
CA GLY A 125 12.32 -28.18 -4.34
C GLY A 125 11.42 -29.00 -5.25
N LEU A 126 10.26 -28.45 -5.65
CA LEU A 126 9.37 -29.16 -6.58
C LEU A 126 9.95 -29.25 -7.99
N LEU A 127 10.72 -28.25 -8.41
CA LEU A 127 11.33 -28.19 -9.74
C LEU A 127 12.48 -29.20 -9.84
N LEU A 128 13.40 -29.21 -8.86
CA LEU A 128 14.51 -30.16 -8.80
C LEU A 128 14.11 -31.57 -8.31
N ASP A 129 12.87 -31.79 -7.87
CA ASP A 129 12.41 -33.03 -7.22
C ASP A 129 13.26 -33.49 -6.01
N MET A 130 13.92 -32.53 -5.37
CA MET A 130 14.71 -32.76 -4.16
C MET A 130 13.92 -32.33 -2.91
N PRO A 131 14.08 -33.01 -1.78
CA PRO A 131 13.44 -32.57 -0.54
C PRO A 131 14.06 -31.25 -0.07
N LEU A 132 13.23 -30.39 0.53
CA LEU A 132 13.64 -29.04 0.94
C LEU A 132 14.84 -29.04 1.90
N ARG A 133 14.93 -30.03 2.80
CA ARG A 133 16.03 -30.15 3.77
C ARG A 133 17.37 -30.31 3.07
N ASP A 134 17.39 -31.08 2.00
CA ASP A 134 18.60 -31.38 1.24
C ASP A 134 19.10 -30.15 0.47
N ILE A 135 18.18 -29.41 -0.14
CA ILE A 135 18.51 -28.12 -0.77
C ILE A 135 19.06 -27.14 0.26
N GLU A 136 18.52 -27.11 1.48
CA GLU A 136 19.03 -26.27 2.55
C GLU A 136 20.45 -26.68 2.99
N ARG A 137 20.73 -27.98 3.10
CA ARG A 137 22.08 -28.50 3.41
C ARG A 137 23.09 -28.05 2.37
N VAL A 138 22.75 -28.15 1.08
CA VAL A 138 23.60 -27.66 -0.02
C VAL A 138 23.78 -26.14 0.07
N LEU A 139 22.69 -25.38 0.23
CA LEU A 139 22.70 -23.91 0.22
C LEU A 139 23.51 -23.31 1.38
N TYR A 140 23.49 -23.95 2.54
CA TYR A 140 24.22 -23.51 3.75
C TYR A 140 25.60 -24.14 3.92
N PHE A 141 26.14 -24.73 2.84
CA PHE A 141 27.50 -25.28 2.77
C PHE A 141 27.73 -26.44 3.75
N GLU A 142 26.71 -27.27 4.02
CA GLU A 142 26.84 -28.48 4.85
C GLU A 142 27.16 -29.73 4.02
N SER A 143 26.78 -29.77 2.75
CA SER A 143 26.97 -30.93 1.86
C SER A 143 27.15 -30.49 0.41
N TYR A 144 27.81 -31.32 -0.39
CA TYR A 144 27.96 -31.12 -1.83
C TYR A 144 26.80 -31.78 -2.58
N VAL A 145 26.50 -31.28 -3.78
CA VAL A 145 25.57 -31.91 -4.71
C VAL A 145 26.25 -32.12 -6.05
N VAL A 146 26.07 -33.30 -6.62
CA VAL A 146 26.58 -33.65 -7.94
C VAL A 146 25.73 -32.94 -9.00
N ILE A 147 26.37 -32.10 -9.81
CA ILE A 147 25.75 -31.37 -10.92
C ILE A 147 25.73 -32.26 -12.16
N GLU A 148 26.88 -32.88 -12.47
CA GLU A 148 27.08 -33.82 -13.57
C GLU A 148 27.94 -34.99 -13.07
N GLY A 149 27.41 -36.21 -13.17
CA GLY A 149 28.08 -37.43 -12.71
C GLY A 149 29.08 -38.02 -13.71
N GLY A 150 29.10 -37.54 -14.95
CA GLY A 150 30.01 -38.04 -15.98
C GLY A 150 29.87 -39.55 -16.22
N MET A 151 31.02 -40.23 -16.35
CA MET A 151 31.11 -41.69 -16.51
C MET A 151 31.32 -42.41 -15.17
N THR A 152 31.07 -41.74 -14.05
CA THR A 152 31.27 -42.29 -12.70
C THR A 152 30.02 -43.01 -12.18
N ASN A 153 30.12 -43.60 -10.98
CA ASN A 153 28.99 -44.21 -10.28
C ASN A 153 28.05 -43.19 -9.59
N LEU A 154 28.29 -41.89 -9.77
CA LEU A 154 27.54 -40.83 -9.09
C LEU A 154 26.33 -40.39 -9.91
N GLU A 155 25.19 -40.27 -9.25
CA GLU A 155 23.95 -39.80 -9.85
C GLU A 155 23.83 -38.27 -9.79
N ARG A 156 23.20 -37.66 -10.79
CA ARG A 156 22.86 -36.23 -10.77
C ARG A 156 21.91 -35.96 -9.60
N GLN A 157 22.11 -34.84 -8.89
CA GLN A 157 21.40 -34.46 -7.66
C GLN A 157 21.73 -35.32 -6.42
N GLN A 158 22.65 -36.28 -6.52
CA GLN A 158 23.15 -37.01 -5.36
C GLN A 158 23.88 -36.06 -4.42
N ILE A 159 23.63 -36.20 -3.12
CA ILE A 159 24.25 -35.40 -2.07
C ILE A 159 25.41 -36.17 -1.46
N LEU A 160 26.55 -35.51 -1.37
CA LEU A 160 27.76 -36.06 -0.79
C LEU A 160 28.11 -35.29 0.49
N THR A 161 28.47 -36.01 1.54
CA THR A 161 29.14 -35.41 2.70
C THR A 161 30.54 -34.94 2.32
N GLU A 162 31.20 -34.15 3.19
CA GLU A 162 32.56 -33.70 2.91
C GLU A 162 33.55 -34.87 2.78
N GLU A 163 33.41 -35.91 3.61
CA GLU A 163 34.20 -37.15 3.51
C GLU A 163 33.94 -37.88 2.20
N GLN A 164 32.66 -38.13 1.86
CA GLN A 164 32.29 -38.81 0.61
C GLN A 164 32.72 -38.06 -0.64
N TYR A 165 32.71 -36.72 -0.59
CA TYR A 165 33.19 -35.90 -1.69
C TYR A 165 34.71 -36.04 -1.89
N LEU A 166 35.48 -36.09 -0.80
CA LEU A 166 36.92 -36.32 -0.86
C LEU A 166 37.24 -37.72 -1.38
N ASP A 167 36.56 -38.74 -0.87
CA ASP A 167 36.72 -40.13 -1.32
C ASP A 167 36.41 -40.26 -2.83
N ALA A 168 35.30 -39.65 -3.28
CA ALA A 168 34.94 -39.64 -4.70
C ALA A 168 35.94 -38.86 -5.57
N LEU A 169 36.51 -37.77 -5.04
CA LEU A 169 37.54 -37.01 -5.74
C LEU A 169 38.85 -37.81 -5.86
N GLU A 170 39.19 -38.63 -4.86
CA GLU A 170 40.34 -39.53 -4.90
C GLU A 170 40.13 -40.69 -5.90
N GLU A 171 38.90 -41.22 -5.99
CA GLU A 171 38.57 -42.34 -6.87
C GLU A 171 38.42 -41.92 -8.34
N PHE A 172 37.67 -40.85 -8.61
CA PHE A 172 37.26 -40.45 -9.97
C PHE A 172 37.96 -39.20 -10.49
N GLY A 173 38.73 -38.49 -9.67
CA GLY A 173 39.42 -37.26 -10.08
C GLY A 173 38.47 -36.19 -10.62
N ASP A 174 38.78 -35.66 -11.81
CA ASP A 174 38.00 -34.61 -12.50
C ASP A 174 36.84 -35.14 -13.38
N GLU A 175 36.49 -36.43 -13.29
CA GLU A 175 35.44 -37.03 -14.15
C GLU A 175 34.01 -36.64 -13.75
N PHE A 176 33.81 -36.02 -12.58
CA PHE A 176 32.51 -35.54 -12.10
C PHE A 176 32.60 -34.09 -11.58
N ASP A 177 31.48 -33.35 -11.60
CA ASP A 177 31.38 -31.99 -11.04
C ASP A 177 30.38 -31.98 -9.88
N ALA A 178 30.87 -31.75 -8.67
CA ALA A 178 30.04 -31.54 -7.50
C ALA A 178 30.38 -30.20 -6.82
N LYS A 179 29.35 -29.43 -6.50
CA LYS A 179 29.48 -28.10 -5.91
C LYS A 179 28.59 -27.96 -4.67
N MET A 180 28.83 -26.90 -3.91
CA MET A 180 28.00 -26.52 -2.77
C MET A 180 27.54 -25.06 -2.85
N GLY A 181 26.54 -24.72 -2.05
CA GLY A 181 25.99 -23.37 -1.96
C GLY A 181 24.99 -23.04 -3.07
N ALA A 182 24.66 -21.76 -3.18
CA ALA A 182 23.71 -21.26 -4.17
C ALA A 182 24.19 -21.41 -5.62
N GLU A 183 25.52 -21.45 -5.85
CA GLU A 183 26.12 -21.69 -7.17
C GLU A 183 25.78 -23.09 -7.69
N ALA A 184 25.78 -24.10 -6.80
CA ALA A 184 25.43 -25.47 -7.16
C ALA A 184 23.95 -25.58 -7.57
N ILE A 185 23.05 -24.98 -6.80
CA ILE A 185 21.62 -24.94 -7.11
C ILE A 185 21.37 -24.16 -8.41
N GLN A 186 22.07 -23.05 -8.62
CA GLN A 186 21.97 -22.30 -9.87
C GLN A 186 22.45 -23.11 -11.07
N ALA A 187 23.55 -23.85 -10.94
CA ALA A 187 24.07 -24.71 -12.00
C ALA A 187 23.10 -25.84 -12.34
N LEU A 188 22.53 -26.52 -11.33
CA LEU A 188 21.50 -27.54 -11.51
C LEU A 188 20.26 -27.02 -12.24
N LEU A 189 19.80 -25.83 -11.87
CA LEU A 189 18.65 -25.19 -12.51
C LEU A 189 18.95 -24.73 -13.94
N LYS A 190 20.20 -24.37 -14.24
CA LYS A 190 20.63 -23.90 -15.55
C LYS A 190 20.85 -25.05 -16.54
N SER A 191 21.31 -26.20 -16.07
CA SER A 191 21.49 -27.42 -16.89
C SER A 191 20.20 -28.22 -17.09
N MET A 192 19.06 -27.65 -16.73
CA MET A 192 17.76 -28.31 -16.79
C MET A 192 17.05 -27.96 -18.09
N ASP A 193 16.70 -28.96 -18.89
CA ASP A 193 15.83 -28.80 -20.05
C ASP A 193 14.38 -29.06 -19.64
N LEU A 194 13.61 -27.98 -19.55
CA LEU A 194 12.23 -28.02 -19.09
C LEU A 194 11.31 -28.77 -20.05
N GLU A 195 11.59 -28.74 -21.36
CA GLU A 195 10.76 -29.38 -22.38
C GLU A 195 10.98 -30.89 -22.34
N GLN A 196 12.24 -31.31 -22.30
CA GLN A 196 12.62 -32.72 -22.19
C GLN A 196 12.10 -33.35 -20.90
N GLU A 197 12.22 -32.66 -19.76
CA GLU A 197 11.68 -33.18 -18.49
C GLU A 197 10.16 -33.28 -18.48
N CYS A 198 9.45 -32.36 -19.15
CA CYS A 198 8.00 -32.46 -19.28
C CYS A 198 7.57 -33.71 -20.04
N GLU A 199 8.29 -34.07 -21.10
CA GLU A 199 8.03 -35.28 -21.90
C GLU A 199 8.27 -36.54 -21.07
N GLN A 200 9.43 -36.65 -20.41
CA GLN A 200 9.77 -37.78 -19.55
C GLN A 200 8.74 -37.98 -18.41
N LEU A 201 8.37 -36.90 -17.71
CA LEU A 201 7.40 -37.01 -16.62
C LEU A 201 6.00 -37.40 -17.11
N ARG A 202 5.62 -37.06 -18.35
CA ARG A 202 4.35 -37.48 -18.95
C ARG A 202 4.34 -38.97 -19.25
N GLU A 203 5.46 -39.52 -19.72
CA GLU A 203 5.63 -40.97 -19.90
C GLU A 203 5.55 -41.70 -18.54
N GLU A 204 6.30 -41.24 -17.54
CA GLU A 204 6.26 -41.80 -16.18
C GLU A 204 4.85 -41.77 -15.56
N LEU A 205 4.08 -40.70 -15.82
CA LEU A 205 2.72 -40.55 -15.33
C LEU A 205 1.76 -41.61 -15.92
N ASN A 206 1.97 -41.97 -17.19
CA ASN A 206 1.18 -42.98 -17.89
C ASN A 206 1.51 -44.39 -17.36
N GLU A 207 2.78 -44.68 -17.13
CA GLU A 207 3.24 -45.99 -16.63
C GLU A 207 2.91 -46.21 -15.14
N THR A 208 2.92 -45.14 -14.34
CA THR A 208 2.76 -45.26 -12.90
C THR A 208 1.28 -45.40 -12.49
N ASN A 209 0.91 -46.52 -11.88
CA ASN A 209 -0.45 -46.74 -11.34
C ASN A 209 -0.68 -46.29 -9.89
N SER A 210 0.37 -45.87 -9.17
CA SER A 210 0.27 -45.42 -7.78
C SER A 210 -0.32 -44.01 -7.66
N GLU A 211 -1.40 -43.86 -6.88
CA GLU A 211 -2.12 -42.59 -6.71
C GLU A 211 -1.24 -41.48 -6.11
N THR A 212 -0.36 -41.81 -5.15
CA THR A 212 0.52 -40.83 -4.48
C THR A 212 1.61 -40.32 -5.42
N LYS A 213 2.22 -41.21 -6.21
CA LYS A 213 3.22 -40.83 -7.23
C LYS A 213 2.58 -40.01 -8.34
N ARG A 214 1.40 -40.42 -8.84
CA ARG A 214 0.64 -39.63 -9.83
C ARG A 214 0.37 -38.21 -9.35
N LYS A 215 -0.14 -38.04 -8.11
CA LYS A 215 -0.39 -36.71 -7.53
C LYS A 215 0.87 -35.83 -7.45
N LYS A 216 2.06 -36.40 -7.22
CA LYS A 216 3.33 -35.66 -7.21
C LYS A 216 3.75 -35.26 -8.63
N LEU A 217 3.78 -36.22 -9.55
CA LEU A 217 4.12 -36.01 -10.96
C LEU A 217 3.23 -34.95 -11.61
N THR A 218 1.91 -35.03 -11.43
CA THR A 218 0.97 -34.02 -11.97
C THR A 218 1.28 -32.61 -11.44
N LYS A 219 1.66 -32.46 -10.16
CA LYS A 219 2.04 -31.15 -9.61
C LYS A 219 3.34 -30.62 -10.20
N ARG A 220 4.32 -31.49 -10.46
CA ARG A 220 5.61 -31.13 -11.07
C ARG A 220 5.44 -30.75 -12.54
N ILE A 221 4.76 -31.57 -13.34
CA ILE A 221 4.44 -31.28 -14.75
C ILE A 221 3.73 -29.93 -14.88
N LYS A 222 2.69 -29.68 -14.04
CA LYS A 222 1.98 -28.40 -14.04
C LYS A 222 2.90 -27.20 -13.77
N LEU A 223 3.91 -27.36 -12.92
CA LEU A 223 4.88 -26.29 -12.64
C LEU A 223 5.81 -26.08 -13.84
N LEU A 224 6.35 -27.14 -14.42
CA LEU A 224 7.27 -27.07 -15.56
C LEU A 224 6.59 -26.47 -16.79
N GLU A 225 5.37 -26.90 -17.13
CA GLU A 225 4.58 -26.32 -18.21
C GLU A 225 4.32 -24.83 -17.99
N ALA A 226 4.02 -24.43 -16.75
CA ALA A 226 3.83 -23.02 -16.41
C ALA A 226 5.14 -22.21 -16.59
N PHE A 227 6.30 -22.80 -16.31
CA PHE A 227 7.59 -22.15 -16.57
C PHE A 227 7.83 -21.97 -18.07
N VAL A 228 7.65 -23.03 -18.87
CA VAL A 228 7.79 -23.00 -20.34
C VAL A 228 6.86 -21.94 -20.94
N GLN A 229 5.57 -21.96 -20.60
CA GLN A 229 4.61 -20.97 -21.10
C GLN A 229 4.91 -19.53 -20.67
N SER A 230 5.48 -19.35 -19.47
CA SER A 230 5.79 -18.02 -18.95
C SER A 230 7.04 -17.39 -19.58
N GLY A 231 7.89 -18.19 -20.24
CA GLY A 231 9.20 -17.77 -20.75
C GLY A 231 10.21 -17.39 -19.66
N ASN A 232 9.91 -17.66 -18.39
CA ASN A 232 10.84 -17.44 -17.29
C ASN A 232 11.88 -18.56 -17.27
N LYS A 233 13.13 -18.21 -16.96
CA LYS A 233 14.17 -19.21 -16.77
C LYS A 233 14.30 -19.62 -15.29
N PRO A 234 14.46 -20.92 -14.97
CA PRO A 234 14.51 -21.41 -13.59
C PRO A 234 15.63 -20.77 -12.75
N GLU A 235 16.78 -20.49 -13.36
CA GLU A 235 17.94 -19.91 -12.68
C GLU A 235 17.70 -18.49 -12.16
N TRP A 236 16.67 -17.78 -12.65
CA TRP A 236 16.30 -16.44 -12.14
C TRP A 236 15.75 -16.46 -10.71
N MET A 237 15.45 -17.64 -10.16
CA MET A 237 15.14 -17.80 -8.73
C MET A 237 16.37 -17.61 -7.84
N ILE A 238 17.58 -17.67 -8.41
CA ILE A 238 18.84 -17.38 -7.73
C ILE A 238 19.29 -15.97 -8.14
N LEU A 239 19.43 -15.09 -7.16
CA LEU A 239 19.80 -13.69 -7.37
C LEU A 239 21.30 -13.57 -7.56
N THR A 240 21.71 -13.07 -8.72
CA THR A 240 23.06 -12.53 -8.96
C THR A 240 23.11 -11.02 -8.68
N VAL A 241 22.02 -10.31 -8.98
CA VAL A 241 21.88 -8.87 -8.80
C VAL A 241 20.72 -8.60 -7.87
N LEU A 242 20.93 -7.73 -6.88
CA LEU A 242 19.90 -7.33 -5.92
C LEU A 242 19.48 -5.87 -6.15
N PRO A 243 18.21 -5.57 -6.49
CA PRO A 243 17.74 -4.20 -6.64
C PRO A 243 17.66 -3.48 -5.29
N VAL A 244 17.99 -2.19 -5.30
CA VAL A 244 17.91 -1.31 -4.14
C VAL A 244 16.74 -0.35 -4.29
N LEU A 245 15.85 -0.36 -3.29
CA LEU A 245 14.68 0.51 -3.25
C LEU A 245 15.08 2.01 -3.26
N PRO A 246 14.33 2.88 -3.94
CA PRO A 246 14.58 4.32 -3.95
C PRO A 246 14.61 4.92 -2.52
N PRO A 247 15.50 5.90 -2.24
CA PRO A 247 15.73 6.43 -0.89
C PRO A 247 14.50 7.08 -0.26
N ASP A 248 13.62 7.71 -1.04
CA ASP A 248 12.42 8.38 -0.49
C ASP A 248 11.36 7.39 0.01
N LEU A 249 11.46 6.11 -0.41
CA LEU A 249 10.64 5.02 0.13
C LEU A 249 11.23 4.41 1.42
N ARG A 250 12.48 4.76 1.75
CA ARG A 250 13.22 4.37 2.97
C ARG A 250 13.92 5.59 3.59
N PRO A 251 13.17 6.64 3.95
CA PRO A 251 13.75 7.94 4.27
C PRO A 251 14.57 7.92 5.55
N LEU A 252 15.48 8.88 5.64
CA LEU A 252 16.21 9.25 6.83
C LEU A 252 15.79 10.68 7.17
N VAL A 253 14.95 10.84 8.18
CA VAL A 253 14.31 12.12 8.50
C VAL A 253 14.98 12.70 9.75
N PRO A 254 15.50 13.94 9.69
CA PRO A 254 15.98 14.63 10.88
C PRO A 254 14.80 14.91 11.81
N LEU A 255 14.97 14.59 13.09
CA LEU A 255 14.07 14.96 14.19
C LEU A 255 14.68 16.13 14.96
N ASP A 256 13.83 16.80 15.74
CA ASP A 256 14.27 17.84 16.66
C ASP A 256 15.32 17.29 17.64
N GLY A 257 16.35 18.09 17.94
CA GLY A 257 17.47 17.68 18.79
C GLY A 257 18.58 16.89 18.08
N GLY A 258 18.68 16.98 16.75
CA GLY A 258 19.80 16.41 15.97
C GLY A 258 19.78 14.89 15.84
N ARG A 259 18.68 14.25 16.23
CA ARG A 259 18.46 12.81 16.05
C ARG A 259 17.93 12.54 14.64
N PHE A 260 18.10 11.30 14.17
CA PHE A 260 17.57 10.86 12.89
C PHE A 260 16.64 9.66 13.08
N ALA A 261 15.46 9.73 12.46
CA ALA A 261 14.60 8.58 12.28
C ALA A 261 15.01 7.85 10.99
N THR A 262 15.39 6.58 11.11
CA THR A 262 15.79 5.74 9.98
C THR A 262 14.75 4.65 9.73
N SER A 263 14.51 4.33 8.46
CA SER A 263 13.78 3.11 8.08
C SER A 263 14.62 1.86 8.38
N ASP A 264 13.99 0.82 8.95
CA ASP A 264 14.59 -0.50 9.23
C ASP A 264 15.27 -1.13 8.01
N LEU A 265 14.74 -0.87 6.80
CA LEU A 265 15.33 -1.36 5.54
C LEU A 265 16.77 -0.88 5.34
N ASN A 266 17.10 0.35 5.76
CA ASN A 266 18.45 0.87 5.57
C ASN A 266 19.46 0.02 6.37
N ASP A 267 19.11 -0.45 7.55
CA ASP A 267 20.00 -1.31 8.36
C ASP A 267 20.18 -2.70 7.70
N LEU A 268 19.12 -3.25 7.11
CA LEU A 268 19.18 -4.52 6.37
C LEU A 268 20.04 -4.38 5.10
N TYR A 269 19.84 -3.33 4.30
CA TYR A 269 20.69 -3.04 3.13
C TYR A 269 22.16 -2.83 3.51
N ARG A 270 22.43 -2.08 4.59
CA ARG A 270 23.80 -1.89 5.09
C ARG A 270 24.46 -3.22 5.43
N ARG A 271 23.71 -4.13 6.05
CA ARG A 271 24.20 -5.46 6.39
C ARG A 271 24.56 -6.27 5.15
N VAL A 272 23.69 -6.28 4.12
CA VAL A 272 23.97 -6.93 2.82
C VAL A 272 25.21 -6.36 2.16
N ILE A 273 25.32 -5.03 2.05
CA ILE A 273 26.46 -4.36 1.39
C ILE A 273 27.77 -4.66 2.15
N ASN A 274 27.76 -4.60 3.47
CA ASN A 274 28.95 -4.89 4.29
C ASN A 274 29.43 -6.32 4.10
N ARG A 275 28.53 -7.30 4.13
CA ARG A 275 28.85 -8.72 3.91
C ARG A 275 29.34 -8.97 2.48
N ASN A 276 28.69 -8.37 1.50
CA ASN A 276 29.07 -8.48 0.09
C ASN A 276 30.47 -7.91 -0.16
N ASN A 277 30.76 -6.70 0.35
CA ASN A 277 32.08 -6.08 0.19
C ASN A 277 33.18 -6.84 0.94
N ARG A 278 32.86 -7.41 2.11
CA ARG A 278 33.78 -8.26 2.84
C ARG A 278 34.09 -9.54 2.06
N LEU A 279 33.07 -10.17 1.47
CA LEU A 279 33.26 -11.35 0.61
C LEU A 279 34.13 -11.04 -0.61
N LYS A 280 33.88 -9.93 -1.33
CA LYS A 280 34.74 -9.51 -2.46
C LYS A 280 36.22 -9.41 -2.04
N ARG A 281 36.49 -8.74 -0.93
CA ARG A 281 37.86 -8.62 -0.39
C ARG A 281 38.48 -9.96 0.00
N LEU A 282 37.70 -10.89 0.54
CA LEU A 282 38.20 -12.22 0.90
C LEU A 282 38.56 -13.04 -0.34
N LEU A 283 37.78 -12.92 -1.42
CA LEU A 283 38.08 -13.56 -2.70
C LEU A 283 39.34 -12.94 -3.34
N ASP A 284 39.47 -11.60 -3.31
CA ASP A 284 40.65 -10.90 -3.84
C ASP A 284 41.95 -11.29 -3.09
N LEU A 285 41.84 -11.58 -1.79
CA LEU A 285 42.96 -12.00 -0.94
C LEU A 285 43.20 -13.52 -0.97
N ALA A 286 42.46 -14.28 -1.78
CA ALA A 286 42.50 -15.74 -1.81
C ALA A 286 42.44 -16.37 -0.40
N ALA A 287 41.51 -15.88 0.44
CA ALA A 287 41.35 -16.37 1.79
C ALA A 287 40.91 -17.85 1.81
N PRO A 288 41.25 -18.63 2.86
CA PRO A 288 40.86 -20.04 2.97
C PRO A 288 39.36 -20.28 2.83
N ASP A 289 39.00 -21.41 2.22
CA ASP A 289 37.62 -21.76 1.86
C ASP A 289 36.64 -21.74 3.04
N ILE A 290 37.08 -22.14 4.23
CA ILE A 290 36.25 -22.14 5.44
C ILE A 290 35.72 -20.72 5.73
N ILE A 291 36.58 -19.71 5.56
CA ILE A 291 36.22 -18.30 5.80
C ILE A 291 35.29 -17.80 4.69
N VAL A 292 35.57 -18.17 3.44
CA VAL A 292 34.76 -17.80 2.27
C VAL A 292 33.36 -18.41 2.36
N ARG A 293 33.25 -19.71 2.68
CA ARG A 293 31.98 -20.44 2.89
C ARG A 293 31.15 -19.78 3.99
N ASN A 294 31.78 -19.45 5.13
CA ASN A 294 31.08 -18.75 6.21
C ASN A 294 30.57 -17.37 5.78
N GLU A 295 31.35 -16.59 5.03
CA GLU A 295 30.90 -15.28 4.56
C GLU A 295 29.84 -15.37 3.46
N LYS A 296 29.91 -16.37 2.55
CA LYS A 296 28.83 -16.69 1.59
C LYS A 296 27.53 -17.04 2.34
N ARG A 297 27.60 -17.87 3.38
CA ARG A 297 26.46 -18.18 4.27
C ARG A 297 25.91 -16.91 4.92
N MET A 298 26.76 -16.08 5.52
CA MET A 298 26.35 -14.81 6.15
C MET A 298 25.70 -13.83 5.17
N LEU A 299 26.15 -13.80 3.92
CA LEU A 299 25.55 -13.00 2.85
C LEU A 299 24.14 -13.52 2.53
N GLN A 300 23.96 -14.83 2.38
CA GLN A 300 22.65 -15.45 2.17
C GLN A 300 21.67 -15.08 3.30
N GLU A 301 22.06 -15.16 4.57
CA GLU A 301 21.16 -14.80 5.68
C GLU A 301 20.83 -13.30 5.71
N ALA A 302 21.76 -12.45 5.28
CA ALA A 302 21.52 -11.01 5.20
C ALA A 302 20.50 -10.68 4.10
N VAL A 303 20.58 -11.34 2.94
CA VAL A 303 19.61 -11.20 1.84
C VAL A 303 18.25 -11.76 2.23
N ASP A 304 18.23 -12.93 2.88
CA ASP A 304 17.02 -13.53 3.45
C ASP A 304 16.29 -12.57 4.40
N ALA A 305 17.03 -11.97 5.33
CA ALA A 305 16.46 -11.01 6.29
C ALA A 305 15.99 -9.70 5.64
N LEU A 306 16.62 -9.27 4.54
CA LEU A 306 16.16 -8.11 3.77
C LEU A 306 14.81 -8.39 3.09
N LEU A 307 14.66 -9.57 2.48
CA LEU A 307 13.46 -9.96 1.75
C LEU A 307 12.30 -10.34 2.69
N ASP A 308 12.53 -11.24 3.65
CA ASP A 308 11.52 -11.75 4.58
C ASP A 308 12.14 -12.17 5.92
N ASN A 309 12.24 -11.22 6.85
CA ASN A 309 12.89 -11.41 8.15
C ASN A 309 12.07 -12.35 9.04
N GLY A 310 12.69 -13.46 9.48
CA GLY A 310 12.08 -14.43 10.40
C GLY A 310 11.56 -15.71 9.75
N ARG A 311 11.66 -15.87 8.44
CA ARG A 311 11.16 -17.08 7.74
C ARG A 311 12.08 -18.30 7.87
N ARG A 312 13.38 -18.10 8.06
CA ARG A 312 14.35 -19.18 8.29
C ARG A 312 14.52 -19.53 9.78
N GLY A 313 14.41 -18.53 10.66
CA GLY A 313 14.75 -18.68 12.07
C GLY A 313 14.48 -17.39 12.85
N ARG A 314 15.27 -17.13 13.90
CA ARG A 314 15.07 -15.96 14.75
C ARG A 314 15.23 -14.66 13.94
N ALA A 315 14.19 -13.84 13.96
CA ALA A 315 14.21 -12.55 13.28
C ALA A 315 15.34 -11.65 13.83
N ILE A 316 16.04 -10.97 12.93
CA ILE A 316 17.12 -10.07 13.35
C ILE A 316 16.50 -8.81 13.95
N THR A 317 17.00 -8.44 15.13
CA THR A 317 16.52 -7.31 15.91
C THR A 317 17.43 -6.09 15.76
N GLY A 318 16.85 -4.90 15.88
CA GLY A 318 17.60 -3.64 15.96
C GLY A 318 18.03 -3.33 17.40
N SER A 319 18.60 -2.14 17.62
CA SER A 319 19.05 -1.67 18.95
C SER A 319 17.94 -1.69 20.00
N ASN A 320 16.68 -1.48 19.59
CA ASN A 320 15.51 -1.50 20.48
C ASN A 320 14.97 -2.92 20.75
N LYS A 321 15.74 -3.97 20.45
CA LYS A 321 15.35 -5.40 20.55
C LYS A 321 14.08 -5.82 19.78
N ARG A 322 13.41 -4.90 19.08
CA ARG A 322 12.32 -5.20 18.13
C ARG A 322 12.88 -5.81 16.85
N PRO A 323 12.16 -6.77 16.21
CA PRO A 323 12.54 -7.27 14.90
C PRO A 323 12.46 -6.15 13.86
N LEU A 324 13.44 -6.12 12.96
CA LEU A 324 13.47 -5.17 11.84
C LEU A 324 12.41 -5.56 10.80
N LYS A 325 11.66 -4.59 10.29
CA LYS A 325 10.68 -4.82 9.21
C LYS A 325 11.40 -5.06 7.88
N SER A 326 11.10 -6.19 7.23
CA SER A 326 11.60 -6.57 5.90
C SER A 326 10.74 -6.03 4.75
N LEU A 327 11.17 -6.25 3.50
CA LEU A 327 10.39 -5.88 2.31
C LEU A 327 9.02 -6.58 2.28
N ALA A 328 8.96 -7.86 2.63
CA ALA A 328 7.71 -8.60 2.73
C ALA A 328 6.77 -8.00 3.78
N ASP A 329 7.29 -7.63 4.97
CA ASP A 329 6.51 -7.05 6.07
C ASP A 329 5.93 -5.68 5.74
N MET A 330 6.58 -4.91 4.85
CA MET A 330 6.02 -3.65 4.37
C MET A 330 4.77 -3.87 3.53
N ILE A 331 4.67 -5.01 2.86
CA ILE A 331 3.56 -5.31 1.95
C ILE A 331 2.43 -6.02 2.70
N LYS A 332 2.74 -7.04 3.50
CA LYS A 332 1.78 -7.92 4.17
C LYS A 332 1.29 -7.36 5.52
N GLY A 333 0.17 -7.90 6.01
CA GLY A 333 -0.36 -7.61 7.35
C GLY A 333 -1.29 -6.39 7.44
N LYS A 334 -1.80 -6.13 8.65
CA LYS A 334 -2.74 -5.02 8.91
C LYS A 334 -2.10 -3.64 8.71
N GLN A 335 -0.83 -3.50 9.09
CA GLN A 335 -0.02 -2.29 8.89
C GLN A 335 0.72 -2.30 7.54
N GLY A 336 0.48 -3.30 6.68
CA GLY A 336 1.10 -3.40 5.38
C GLY A 336 0.45 -2.44 4.37
N ARG A 337 1.15 -2.18 3.26
CA ARG A 337 0.71 -1.23 2.22
C ARG A 337 -0.68 -1.56 1.66
N PHE A 338 -0.99 -2.83 1.41
CA PHE A 338 -2.29 -3.23 0.82
C PHE A 338 -3.48 -2.84 1.70
N ARG A 339 -3.44 -3.15 3.00
CA ARG A 339 -4.57 -2.87 3.90
C ARG A 339 -4.59 -1.43 4.38
N GLN A 340 -3.43 -0.90 4.77
CA GLN A 340 -3.38 0.40 5.44
C GLN A 340 -3.35 1.59 4.49
N ASN A 341 -2.74 1.47 3.30
CA ASN A 341 -2.51 2.61 2.40
C ASN A 341 -3.26 2.53 1.07
N LEU A 342 -3.50 1.33 0.55
CA LEU A 342 -4.22 1.14 -0.71
C LEU A 342 -5.73 1.16 -0.48
N LEU A 343 -6.22 0.36 0.47
CA LEU A 343 -7.64 0.33 0.85
C LEU A 343 -8.01 1.45 1.83
N GLY A 344 -7.17 1.67 2.85
CA GLY A 344 -7.30 2.82 3.75
C GLY A 344 -6.55 4.02 3.20
N LYS A 345 -7.24 5.14 2.99
CA LYS A 345 -6.60 6.42 2.67
C LYS A 345 -7.14 7.52 3.55
N ARG A 346 -6.26 8.43 3.94
CA ARG A 346 -6.69 9.74 4.45
C ARG A 346 -7.08 10.56 3.24
N VAL A 347 -8.22 11.24 3.34
CA VAL A 347 -8.83 11.99 2.25
C VAL A 347 -8.94 13.44 2.70
N ASP A 348 -8.49 14.36 1.84
CA ASP A 348 -8.68 15.79 2.04
C ASP A 348 -10.18 16.15 1.89
N TYR A 349 -10.57 17.38 2.20
CA TYR A 349 -11.98 17.82 2.15
C TYR A 349 -12.91 16.95 3.01
N SER A 350 -12.42 16.55 4.18
CA SER A 350 -13.17 15.82 5.18
C SER A 350 -13.06 16.47 6.55
N GLY A 351 -14.12 16.31 7.35
CA GLY A 351 -14.21 16.85 8.70
C GLY A 351 -14.91 15.86 9.63
N ARG A 352 -14.82 16.05 10.94
CA ARG A 352 -15.55 15.26 11.93
C ARG A 352 -16.02 16.16 13.06
N SER A 353 -17.24 15.95 13.54
CA SER A 353 -17.71 16.53 14.79
C SER A 353 -18.74 15.63 15.47
N VAL A 354 -19.08 16.00 16.70
CA VAL A 354 -20.15 15.37 17.48
C VAL A 354 -21.50 15.67 16.82
N ILE A 355 -22.40 14.70 16.82
CA ILE A 355 -23.75 14.86 16.28
C ILE A 355 -24.75 15.28 17.35
N THR A 356 -25.73 16.07 16.96
CA THR A 356 -26.88 16.48 17.76
C THR A 356 -28.17 16.32 16.98
N VAL A 357 -29.30 16.38 17.69
CA VAL A 357 -30.63 16.25 17.10
C VAL A 357 -30.98 17.51 16.31
N GLY A 358 -31.41 17.35 15.04
CA GLY A 358 -32.02 18.42 14.24
C GLY A 358 -33.46 18.07 13.86
N PRO A 359 -34.44 18.21 14.78
CA PRO A 359 -35.81 17.72 14.54
C PRO A 359 -36.59 18.54 13.50
N TYR A 360 -36.14 19.76 13.20
CA TYR A 360 -36.74 20.66 12.21
C TYR A 360 -36.18 20.46 10.78
N LEU A 361 -35.14 19.64 10.63
CA LEU A 361 -34.53 19.36 9.33
C LEU A 361 -35.44 18.44 8.51
N ARG A 362 -35.44 18.64 7.19
CA ARG A 362 -36.07 17.68 6.26
C ARG A 362 -35.20 16.44 6.13
N LEU A 363 -35.78 15.31 5.70
CA LEU A 363 -35.07 14.03 5.62
C LEU A 363 -33.76 14.10 4.81
N HIS A 364 -33.76 14.87 3.72
CA HIS A 364 -32.59 15.10 2.85
C HIS A 364 -31.60 16.14 3.38
N GLN A 365 -31.85 16.78 4.51
CA GLN A 365 -31.03 17.88 5.02
C GLN A 365 -30.22 17.45 6.25
N CYS A 366 -29.03 18.05 6.39
CA CYS A 366 -28.23 17.96 7.62
C CYS A 366 -27.76 19.35 8.04
N GLY A 367 -27.67 19.62 9.34
CA GLY A 367 -27.10 20.87 9.83
C GLY A 367 -25.57 20.78 9.86
N LEU A 368 -24.90 21.65 9.11
CA LEU A 368 -23.45 21.72 9.03
C LEU A 368 -22.92 23.00 9.72
N PRO A 369 -22.00 22.89 10.70
CA PRO A 369 -21.44 24.05 11.37
C PRO A 369 -20.75 25.01 10.40
N LYS A 370 -21.06 26.31 10.52
CA LYS A 370 -20.46 27.38 9.69
C LYS A 370 -18.93 27.32 9.60
N LYS A 371 -18.23 27.12 10.72
CA LYS A 371 -16.76 27.02 10.75
C LYS A 371 -16.23 25.79 10.02
N MET A 372 -16.93 24.67 10.13
CA MET A 372 -16.56 23.44 9.42
C MET A 372 -16.79 23.61 7.91
N ALA A 373 -17.94 24.15 7.53
CA ALA A 373 -18.28 24.42 6.14
C ALA A 373 -17.29 25.41 5.50
N LEU A 374 -16.92 26.47 6.22
CA LEU A 374 -15.90 27.43 5.78
C LEU A 374 -14.57 26.75 5.44
N GLU A 375 -14.12 25.78 6.25
CA GLU A 375 -12.89 25.02 6.01
C GLU A 375 -13.00 24.05 4.84
N LEU A 376 -14.09 23.28 4.79
CA LEU A 376 -14.32 22.25 3.77
C LEU A 376 -14.46 22.85 2.37
N PHE A 377 -15.10 24.03 2.25
CA PHE A 377 -15.40 24.65 0.96
C PHE A 377 -14.42 25.77 0.56
N LYS A 378 -13.30 25.96 1.26
CA LYS A 378 -12.34 27.06 1.02
C LYS A 378 -12.02 27.32 -0.46
N PRO A 379 -11.63 26.32 -1.28
CA PRO A 379 -11.26 26.59 -2.67
C PRO A 379 -12.43 27.08 -3.52
N PHE A 380 -13.65 26.60 -3.25
CA PHE A 380 -14.86 27.04 -3.95
C PHE A 380 -15.20 28.49 -3.60
N ILE A 381 -15.03 28.87 -2.33
CA ILE A 381 -15.20 30.25 -1.86
C ILE A 381 -14.19 31.17 -2.55
N TYR A 382 -12.91 30.78 -2.62
CA TYR A 382 -11.89 31.58 -3.31
C TYR A 382 -12.24 31.82 -4.78
N GLY A 383 -12.67 30.77 -5.49
CA GLY A 383 -13.09 30.88 -6.88
C GLY A 383 -14.29 31.80 -7.06
N LYS A 384 -15.29 31.74 -6.17
CA LYS A 384 -16.48 32.61 -6.24
C LYS A 384 -16.19 34.07 -5.90
N LEU A 385 -15.32 34.33 -4.91
CA LEU A 385 -14.88 35.69 -4.56
C LEU A 385 -14.11 36.36 -5.70
N GLU A 386 -13.26 35.59 -6.39
CA GLU A 386 -12.54 36.06 -7.58
C GLU A 386 -13.49 36.28 -8.77
N LEU A 387 -14.40 35.34 -9.02
CA LEU A 387 -15.39 35.44 -10.11
C LEU A 387 -16.29 36.67 -9.98
N ARG A 388 -16.69 37.04 -8.76
CA ARG A 388 -17.51 38.23 -8.48
C ARG A 388 -16.70 39.53 -8.39
N GLY A 389 -15.37 39.48 -8.54
CA GLY A 389 -14.49 40.65 -8.43
C GLY A 389 -14.35 41.23 -7.02
N LEU A 390 -14.84 40.52 -5.99
CA LEU A 390 -14.70 40.91 -4.58
C LEU A 390 -13.24 40.76 -4.11
N ALA A 391 -12.51 39.80 -4.69
CA ALA A 391 -11.09 39.61 -4.49
C ALA A 391 -10.35 39.68 -5.83
N THR A 392 -9.30 40.50 -5.91
CA THR A 392 -8.47 40.64 -7.12
C THR A 392 -7.50 39.48 -7.33
N THR A 393 -7.14 38.75 -6.27
CA THR A 393 -6.22 37.62 -6.32
C THR A 393 -6.61 36.55 -5.30
N ILE A 394 -6.20 35.30 -5.52
CA ILE A 394 -6.38 34.20 -4.56
C ILE A 394 -5.80 34.54 -3.18
N LYS A 395 -4.69 35.28 -3.11
CA LYS A 395 -4.10 35.71 -1.83
C LYS A 395 -4.98 36.72 -1.08
N ALA A 396 -5.65 37.62 -1.80
CA ALA A 396 -6.61 38.54 -1.21
C ALA A 396 -7.84 37.77 -0.71
N ALA A 397 -8.39 36.87 -1.53
CA ALA A 397 -9.50 36.00 -1.15
C ALA A 397 -9.18 35.18 0.12
N LYS A 398 -7.98 34.59 0.19
CA LYS A 398 -7.51 33.87 1.38
C LYS A 398 -7.51 34.74 2.63
N LYS A 399 -7.04 35.99 2.54
CA LYS A 399 -7.05 36.93 3.67
C LYS A 399 -8.47 37.32 4.10
N MET A 400 -9.38 37.51 3.15
CA MET A 400 -10.79 37.83 3.45
C MET A 400 -11.47 36.67 4.19
N VAL A 401 -11.23 35.43 3.75
CA VAL A 401 -11.74 34.22 4.40
C VAL A 401 -11.12 34.01 5.79
N GLU A 402 -9.80 34.22 5.95
CA GLU A 402 -9.13 34.15 7.26
C GLU A 402 -9.64 35.20 8.26
N ARG A 403 -10.15 36.34 7.76
CA ARG A 403 -10.75 37.41 8.57
C ARG A 403 -12.25 37.21 8.83
N GLU A 404 -12.86 36.17 8.26
CA GLU A 404 -14.29 35.86 8.40
C GLU A 404 -15.20 37.06 8.04
N GLU A 405 -14.87 37.79 6.96
CA GLU A 405 -15.64 38.96 6.52
C GLU A 405 -17.09 38.60 6.18
N ALA A 406 -18.03 39.53 6.40
CA ALA A 406 -19.47 39.28 6.24
C ALA A 406 -19.85 38.71 4.87
N VAL A 407 -19.25 39.24 3.80
CA VAL A 407 -19.47 38.80 2.41
C VAL A 407 -19.10 37.34 2.18
N VAL A 408 -18.21 36.76 2.98
CA VAL A 408 -17.79 35.36 2.84
C VAL A 408 -18.93 34.42 3.20
N TRP A 409 -19.77 34.79 4.17
CA TRP A 409 -20.91 33.98 4.60
C TRP A 409 -21.99 33.91 3.52
N ASP A 410 -22.27 35.03 2.84
CA ASP A 410 -23.23 35.07 1.71
C ASP A 410 -22.77 34.19 0.55
N ILE A 411 -21.45 34.20 0.26
CA ILE A 411 -20.85 33.34 -0.76
C ILE A 411 -20.84 31.88 -0.34
N LEU A 412 -20.61 31.60 0.94
CA LEU A 412 -20.67 30.24 1.48
C LEU A 412 -22.07 29.66 1.31
N ASP A 413 -23.13 30.42 1.61
CA ASP A 413 -24.51 30.01 1.40
C ASP A 413 -24.83 29.72 -0.08
N GLU A 414 -24.25 30.49 -1.01
CA GLU A 414 -24.37 30.21 -2.44
C GLU A 414 -23.66 28.91 -2.84
N VAL A 415 -22.42 28.71 -2.39
CA VAL A 415 -21.58 27.54 -2.74
C VAL A 415 -22.19 26.24 -2.22
N ILE A 416 -22.80 26.29 -1.04
CA ILE A 416 -23.37 25.13 -0.35
C ILE A 416 -24.73 24.74 -0.96
N ARG A 417 -25.41 25.69 -1.61
CA ARG A 417 -26.69 25.43 -2.26
C ARG A 417 -26.51 24.38 -3.36
N GLU A 418 -27.34 23.36 -3.32
CA GLU A 418 -27.31 22.21 -4.24
C GLU A 418 -26.01 21.39 -4.23
N HIS A 419 -25.11 21.60 -3.26
CA HIS A 419 -23.88 20.82 -3.11
C HIS A 419 -24.03 19.79 -1.98
N PRO A 420 -24.37 18.52 -2.27
CA PRO A 420 -24.57 17.51 -1.24
C PRO A 420 -23.26 17.17 -0.51
N VAL A 421 -23.36 16.83 0.77
CA VAL A 421 -22.25 16.32 1.59
C VAL A 421 -22.55 14.89 2.03
N LEU A 422 -21.50 14.07 2.17
CA LEU A 422 -21.61 12.70 2.63
C LEU A 422 -21.37 12.63 4.14
N LEU A 423 -22.32 12.08 4.89
CA LEU A 423 -22.15 11.75 6.31
C LEU A 423 -21.84 10.26 6.48
N ASN A 424 -20.83 9.96 7.28
CA ASN A 424 -20.39 8.61 7.59
C ASN A 424 -20.18 8.43 9.10
N ARG A 425 -20.73 7.34 9.66
CA ARG A 425 -20.46 6.90 11.04
C ARG A 425 -19.60 5.66 11.04
N ALA A 426 -18.53 5.70 11.83
CA ALA A 426 -17.69 4.53 12.07
C ALA A 426 -18.21 3.75 13.28
N PRO A 427 -18.30 2.41 13.23
CA PRO A 427 -17.97 1.53 12.11
C PRO A 427 -19.08 1.48 11.04
N THR A 428 -18.69 1.47 9.76
CA THR A 428 -19.63 1.32 8.63
C THR A 428 -19.90 -0.17 8.38
N LEU A 429 -21.08 -0.66 8.78
CA LEU A 429 -21.45 -2.09 8.65
C LEU A 429 -22.13 -2.42 7.32
N HIS A 430 -22.86 -1.49 6.75
CA HIS A 430 -23.63 -1.64 5.51
C HIS A 430 -23.65 -0.32 4.74
N ARG A 431 -24.14 -0.34 3.49
CA ARG A 431 -24.19 0.85 2.62
C ARG A 431 -24.89 2.06 3.24
N LEU A 432 -25.94 1.85 4.05
CA LEU A 432 -26.70 2.93 4.69
C LEU A 432 -25.90 3.70 5.76
N GLY A 433 -24.72 3.23 6.14
CA GLY A 433 -23.81 3.95 7.03
C GLY A 433 -23.04 5.08 6.35
N ILE A 434 -23.28 5.31 5.05
CA ILE A 434 -22.85 6.49 4.30
C ILE A 434 -24.04 6.98 3.48
N GLN A 435 -24.46 8.22 3.70
CA GLN A 435 -25.57 8.84 2.97
C GLN A 435 -25.24 10.29 2.64
N ALA A 436 -25.85 10.79 1.58
CA ALA A 436 -25.74 12.18 1.16
C ALA A 436 -26.89 13.01 1.74
N PHE A 437 -26.57 14.24 2.10
CA PHE A 437 -27.51 15.24 2.59
C PHE A 437 -27.18 16.60 1.98
N GLU A 438 -28.21 17.44 1.86
CA GLU A 438 -28.05 18.86 1.60
C GLU A 438 -27.67 19.59 2.89
N PRO A 439 -26.48 20.21 2.94
CA PRO A 439 -26.05 20.97 4.11
C PRO A 439 -26.88 22.25 4.32
N VAL A 440 -27.34 22.44 5.54
CA VAL A 440 -27.94 23.68 6.04
C VAL A 440 -26.96 24.31 7.03
N LEU A 441 -26.57 25.56 6.83
CA LEU A 441 -25.65 26.23 7.74
C LEU A 441 -26.29 26.44 9.12
N ILE A 442 -25.61 25.99 10.15
CA ILE A 442 -26.01 26.15 11.55
C ILE A 442 -24.92 26.84 12.36
N GLU A 443 -25.35 27.53 13.41
CA GLU A 443 -24.46 28.05 14.45
C GLU A 443 -23.97 26.93 15.36
N GLY A 444 -22.79 27.12 15.95
CA GLY A 444 -22.16 26.15 16.84
C GLY A 444 -21.12 25.26 16.16
N LYS A 445 -20.87 24.07 16.73
CA LYS A 445 -19.81 23.15 16.30
C LYS A 445 -20.29 21.72 16.06
N ALA A 446 -21.50 21.38 16.49
CA ALA A 446 -22.06 20.03 16.35
C ALA A 446 -22.83 19.89 15.04
N ILE A 447 -22.76 18.72 14.41
CA ILE A 447 -23.51 18.41 13.20
C ILE A 447 -24.93 18.02 13.62
N GLN A 448 -25.95 18.59 12.99
CA GLN A 448 -27.32 18.16 13.26
C GLN A 448 -27.77 17.10 12.27
N LEU A 449 -28.33 16.02 12.80
CA LEU A 449 -28.87 14.91 12.02
C LEU A 449 -30.38 14.77 12.24
N HIS A 450 -31.08 14.38 11.18
CA HIS A 450 -32.50 14.06 11.28
C HIS A 450 -32.70 12.75 12.07
N PRO A 451 -33.59 12.72 13.09
CA PRO A 451 -33.83 11.54 13.93
C PRO A 451 -34.16 10.22 13.20
N LEU A 452 -34.92 10.27 12.10
CA LEU A 452 -35.33 9.08 11.36
C LEU A 452 -34.17 8.34 10.68
N VAL A 453 -33.03 9.01 10.49
CA VAL A 453 -31.86 8.39 9.87
C VAL A 453 -30.93 7.79 10.92
N CYS A 454 -31.12 8.07 12.21
CA CYS A 454 -30.31 7.53 13.28
C CYS A 454 -30.33 6.00 13.31
N ALA A 455 -31.48 5.38 13.04
CA ALA A 455 -31.60 3.92 12.94
C ALA A 455 -30.69 3.34 11.84
N ALA A 456 -30.67 3.98 10.65
CA ALA A 456 -29.80 3.57 9.56
C ALA A 456 -28.31 3.73 9.90
N TYR A 457 -27.92 4.76 10.65
CA TYR A 457 -26.53 4.90 11.11
C TYR A 457 -26.21 4.08 12.36
N ASN A 458 -27.21 3.45 12.98
CA ASN A 458 -27.16 2.90 14.34
C ASN A 458 -26.66 3.92 15.39
N ALA A 459 -26.95 5.21 15.17
CA ALA A 459 -26.40 6.33 15.91
C ALA A 459 -27.31 6.77 17.05
N ASP A 460 -26.70 7.25 18.13
CA ASP A 460 -27.35 7.94 19.24
C ASP A 460 -26.71 9.32 19.45
N PHE A 461 -27.18 10.06 20.45
CA PHE A 461 -26.77 11.45 20.70
C PHE A 461 -26.02 11.61 22.03
N ASP A 462 -25.29 10.59 22.46
CA ASP A 462 -24.56 10.53 23.74
C ASP A 462 -23.10 11.05 23.65
N GLY A 463 -22.67 11.47 22.47
CA GLY A 463 -21.28 11.85 22.19
C GLY A 463 -20.73 11.28 20.88
N ASP A 464 -21.52 10.47 20.18
CA ASP A 464 -21.26 9.98 18.84
C ASP A 464 -20.74 11.04 17.87
N GLN A 465 -19.81 10.63 17.01
CA GLN A 465 -19.18 11.51 16.02
C GLN A 465 -19.36 10.98 14.61
N MET A 466 -19.67 11.88 13.68
CA MET A 466 -19.77 11.56 12.25
C MET A 466 -18.73 12.33 11.45
N ALA A 467 -18.21 11.66 10.42
CA ALA A 467 -17.34 12.27 9.43
C ALA A 467 -18.17 12.84 8.27
N VAL A 468 -17.76 14.01 7.78
CA VAL A 468 -18.32 14.69 6.62
C VAL A 468 -17.30 14.61 5.49
N HIS A 469 -17.73 14.29 4.28
CA HIS A 469 -16.92 14.35 3.07
C HIS A 469 -17.61 15.19 1.99
N VAL A 470 -16.85 15.99 1.26
CA VAL A 470 -17.37 16.83 0.17
C VAL A 470 -17.07 16.17 -1.19
N PRO A 471 -18.10 15.77 -1.97
CA PRO A 471 -17.94 15.37 -3.36
C PRO A 471 -17.44 16.55 -4.19
N LEU A 472 -16.28 16.39 -4.85
CA LEU A 472 -15.63 17.50 -5.56
C LEU A 472 -16.02 17.58 -7.03
N THR A 473 -16.05 16.44 -7.73
CA THR A 473 -16.38 16.40 -9.16
C THR A 473 -17.89 16.47 -9.36
N LEU A 474 -18.32 16.94 -10.54
CA LEU A 474 -19.73 17.07 -10.85
C LEU A 474 -20.41 15.69 -10.90
N GLU A 475 -19.71 14.68 -11.43
CA GLU A 475 -20.18 13.30 -11.47
C GLU A 475 -20.41 12.77 -10.05
N ALA A 476 -19.48 13.00 -9.12
CA ALA A 476 -19.62 12.56 -7.73
C ALA A 476 -20.76 13.29 -7.00
N GLN A 477 -20.99 14.57 -7.30
CA GLN A 477 -22.13 15.32 -6.76
C GLN A 477 -23.47 14.77 -7.29
N LEU A 478 -23.54 14.47 -8.60
CA LEU A 478 -24.72 13.86 -9.21
C LEU A 478 -24.98 12.45 -8.69
N GLU A 479 -23.95 11.62 -8.54
CA GLU A 479 -24.05 10.28 -7.93
C GLU A 479 -24.52 10.37 -6.48
N ALA A 480 -23.97 11.29 -5.70
CA ALA A 480 -24.39 11.52 -4.33
C ALA A 480 -25.88 11.89 -4.25
N ARG A 481 -26.34 12.78 -5.15
CA ARG A 481 -27.74 13.22 -5.23
C ARG A 481 -28.69 12.13 -5.74
N ALA A 482 -28.29 11.39 -6.77
CA ALA A 482 -29.15 10.40 -7.43
C ALA A 482 -29.21 9.06 -6.69
N LEU A 483 -28.11 8.63 -6.05
CA LEU A 483 -28.00 7.30 -5.44
C LEU A 483 -27.89 7.35 -3.92
N MET A 484 -27.10 8.28 -3.39
CA MET A 484 -26.73 8.28 -1.97
C MET A 484 -27.62 9.16 -1.10
N MET A 485 -28.48 9.99 -1.68
CA MET A 485 -29.38 10.88 -0.93
C MET A 485 -30.25 10.09 0.04
N SER A 486 -30.42 10.60 1.26
CA SER A 486 -31.18 9.90 2.31
C SER A 486 -32.63 9.57 1.91
N THR A 487 -33.25 10.39 1.05
CA THR A 487 -34.60 10.16 0.52
C THR A 487 -34.72 8.95 -0.40
N ASN A 488 -33.61 8.51 -1.01
CA ASN A 488 -33.60 7.33 -1.88
C ASN A 488 -33.38 6.05 -1.07
N ASN A 489 -32.81 6.18 0.13
CA ASN A 489 -32.34 5.09 0.97
C ASN A 489 -33.31 4.80 2.13
N ILE A 490 -34.61 4.64 1.81
CA ILE A 490 -35.68 4.43 2.80
C ILE A 490 -35.93 2.95 3.14
N LEU A 491 -35.51 2.02 2.28
CA LEU A 491 -35.66 0.57 2.48
C LEU A 491 -34.31 -0.05 2.85
N SER A 492 -34.35 -1.00 3.78
CA SER A 492 -33.21 -1.83 4.11
C SER A 492 -32.85 -2.74 2.92
N PRO A 493 -31.57 -2.78 2.50
CA PRO A 493 -31.14 -3.66 1.40
C PRO A 493 -31.24 -5.15 1.73
N ALA A 494 -31.32 -5.52 3.02
CA ALA A 494 -31.27 -6.92 3.44
C ALA A 494 -32.63 -7.63 3.34
N ASN A 495 -33.71 -6.93 3.68
CA ASN A 495 -35.06 -7.49 3.81
C ASN A 495 -36.15 -6.68 3.10
N GLY A 496 -35.84 -5.49 2.56
CA GLY A 496 -36.80 -4.64 1.87
C GLY A 496 -37.78 -3.91 2.80
N GLU A 497 -37.65 -4.06 4.12
CA GLU A 497 -38.47 -3.33 5.08
C GLU A 497 -38.02 -1.86 5.19
N PRO A 498 -38.93 -0.91 5.49
CA PRO A 498 -38.57 0.48 5.74
C PRO A 498 -37.59 0.61 6.92
N ILE A 499 -36.48 1.31 6.72
CA ILE A 499 -35.49 1.57 7.78
C ILE A 499 -35.77 2.89 8.52
N ILE A 500 -36.50 3.80 7.89
CA ILE A 500 -36.83 5.14 8.39
C ILE A 500 -38.08 5.16 9.29
N VAL A 501 -38.28 4.11 10.08
CA VAL A 501 -39.44 3.98 10.96
C VAL A 501 -39.29 4.97 12.13
N PRO A 502 -40.35 5.72 12.51
CA PRO A 502 -40.30 6.56 13.69
C PRO A 502 -39.94 5.77 14.94
N SER A 503 -39.11 6.36 15.80
CA SER A 503 -38.63 5.73 17.03
C SER A 503 -39.14 6.48 18.27
N GLN A 504 -39.26 5.74 19.37
CA GLN A 504 -39.42 6.27 20.74
C GLN A 504 -40.49 7.38 20.83
N ASP A 505 -40.09 8.63 21.03
CA ASP A 505 -40.97 9.78 21.28
C ASP A 505 -42.04 9.98 20.20
N VAL A 506 -41.69 9.78 18.93
CA VAL A 506 -42.65 9.95 17.83
C VAL A 506 -43.74 8.88 17.89
N VAL A 507 -43.36 7.64 18.19
CA VAL A 507 -44.31 6.52 18.34
C VAL A 507 -45.18 6.72 19.57
N LEU A 508 -44.61 7.18 20.68
CA LEU A 508 -45.35 7.48 21.91
C LEU A 508 -46.36 8.61 21.68
N GLY A 509 -45.97 9.68 20.98
CA GLY A 509 -46.85 10.80 20.63
C GLY A 509 -48.01 10.35 19.74
N LEU A 510 -47.71 9.57 18.69
CA LEU A 510 -48.73 8.98 17.81
C LEU A 510 -49.66 8.02 18.57
N TYR A 511 -49.11 7.15 19.42
CA TYR A 511 -49.91 6.23 20.23
C TYR A 511 -50.84 6.98 21.19
N TYR A 512 -50.31 7.98 21.90
CA TYR A 512 -51.09 8.79 22.84
C TYR A 512 -52.21 9.55 22.13
N MET A 513 -51.95 10.15 20.97
CA MET A 513 -52.98 10.90 20.23
C MET A 513 -54.05 10.00 19.60
N THR A 514 -53.75 8.74 19.28
CA THR A 514 -54.71 7.80 18.69
C THR A 514 -55.43 6.94 19.70
N ARG A 515 -55.07 7.03 20.98
CA ARG A 515 -55.69 6.24 22.05
C ARG A 515 -56.99 6.89 22.50
N ASP A 516 -58.05 6.09 22.53
CA ASP A 516 -59.36 6.50 23.05
C ASP A 516 -59.37 6.55 24.59
N CYS A 517 -60.27 7.37 25.13
CA CYS A 517 -60.49 7.51 26.56
C CYS A 517 -61.99 7.62 26.83
N VAL A 518 -62.47 6.86 27.81
CA VAL A 518 -63.89 6.85 28.21
C VAL A 518 -64.21 8.15 28.97
N ASN A 519 -65.37 8.76 28.68
CA ASN A 519 -65.82 10.04 29.26
C ASN A 519 -64.92 11.23 28.93
N ALA A 520 -64.45 11.31 27.68
CA ALA A 520 -63.61 12.41 27.21
C ALA A 520 -64.44 13.62 26.77
N LYS A 521 -63.83 14.81 26.78
CA LYS A 521 -64.46 16.03 26.25
C LYS A 521 -64.76 15.87 24.76
N GLY A 522 -66.02 16.09 24.37
CA GLY A 522 -66.45 15.95 22.99
C GLY A 522 -66.90 14.54 22.58
N GLU A 523 -67.07 13.63 23.53
CA GLU A 523 -67.59 12.29 23.28
C GLU A 523 -68.99 12.34 22.63
N GLY A 524 -69.19 11.56 21.56
CA GLY A 524 -70.43 11.52 20.78
C GLY A 524 -70.64 12.69 19.81
N MET A 525 -69.71 13.65 19.69
CA MET A 525 -69.82 14.75 18.73
C MET A 525 -69.52 14.30 17.30
N VAL A 526 -70.43 14.61 16.37
CA VAL A 526 -70.22 14.39 14.93
C VAL A 526 -69.61 15.65 14.32
N LEU A 527 -68.43 15.51 13.74
CA LEU A 527 -67.70 16.60 13.10
C LEU A 527 -67.66 16.41 11.59
N THR A 528 -67.74 17.51 10.84
CA THR A 528 -67.80 17.50 9.38
C THR A 528 -66.48 17.13 8.69
N GLY A 529 -65.35 17.13 9.42
CA GLY A 529 -64.05 16.74 8.88
C GLY A 529 -62.85 17.02 9.82
N PRO A 530 -61.63 16.63 9.41
CA PRO A 530 -60.42 16.71 10.26
C PRO A 530 -59.98 18.14 10.62
N GLU A 531 -60.27 19.13 9.78
CA GLU A 531 -59.94 20.53 10.08
C GLU A 531 -60.80 21.08 11.22
N ARG A 532 -62.09 20.70 11.23
CA ARG A 532 -63.02 21.09 12.29
C ARG A 532 -62.68 20.38 13.60
N SER A 533 -62.20 19.13 13.55
CA SER A 533 -61.70 18.44 14.75
C SER A 533 -60.44 19.07 15.33
N ARG A 534 -59.47 19.48 14.50
CA ARG A 534 -58.30 20.25 14.98
C ARG A 534 -58.71 21.55 15.66
N THR A 535 -59.66 22.28 15.06
CA THR A 535 -60.17 23.54 15.61
C THR A 535 -60.89 23.30 16.94
N SER A 536 -61.78 22.30 17.02
CA SER A 536 -62.48 21.92 18.26
C SER A 536 -61.52 21.50 19.37
N VAL A 537 -60.51 20.67 19.06
CA VAL A 537 -59.47 20.27 20.02
C VAL A 537 -58.67 21.48 20.49
N SER A 538 -58.29 22.39 19.59
CA SER A 538 -57.56 23.62 19.96
C SER A 538 -58.38 24.51 20.90
N LEU A 539 -59.68 24.67 20.64
CA LEU A 539 -60.61 25.42 21.49
C LEU A 539 -60.78 24.78 22.87
N TRP A 540 -60.85 23.45 22.96
CA TRP A 540 -60.95 22.73 24.23
C TRP A 540 -59.64 22.75 25.03
N SER A 541 -58.49 22.74 24.35
CA SER A 541 -57.17 22.87 24.97
C SER A 541 -56.88 24.31 25.46
N GLY A 542 -57.41 25.33 24.76
CA GLY A 542 -57.27 26.74 25.13
C GLY A 542 -58.02 27.14 26.42
N PHE A 543 -58.98 26.34 26.88
CA PHE A 543 -59.66 26.52 28.17
C PHE A 543 -59.00 25.78 29.34
N SER A 544 -57.85 25.14 29.12
CA SER A 544 -57.06 24.44 30.16
C SER A 544 -55.75 25.17 30.51
N ALA A 545 -55.71 26.51 30.39
CA ALA A 545 -54.61 27.32 30.93
C ALA A 545 -54.87 27.73 32.40
N CYS A 546 -55.31 26.78 33.23
CA CYS A 546 -55.41 26.95 34.67
C CYS A 546 -55.35 25.59 35.39
N ALA A 547 -54.22 24.88 35.28
CA ALA A 547 -53.77 23.90 36.27
C ALA A 547 -52.34 23.42 35.97
N ARG A 548 -51.42 23.89 36.83
CA ARG A 548 -49.98 23.60 36.99
C ARG A 548 -49.00 24.27 36.04
#